data_AF-A0A359E8V0-F1
#
_entry.id   AF-A0A359E8V0-F1
#
_cell.length_a   1.000
_cell.length_b   1.000
_cell.length_c   1.000
_cell.angle_alpha   90.00
_cell.angle_beta   90.00
_cell.angle_gamma   90.00
#
_symmetry.space_group_name_H-M   'P 1'
#
loop_
_entity.id
_entity.type
_entity.pdbx_description
1 polymer ?
#
loop_
_entity_poly.entity_id
_entity_poly.type
_entity_poly.pdbx_seq_one_letter_code
_entity_poly.pdbx_strand_id
1 'polypeptide(L)'
;LISLDNLNEIEEGAELDSYGFNRMNLDIEEGRVKRNESLYIILRDLDVSPQTIYEINKKSEGIFRSNRLKPGQRYIAYRDKGSKT
;
A
#
# COMPACT_ATOMS: atom_id res chain seq x y z
N LEU A 1 33.45 22.21 -26.45
CA LEU A 1 33.77 20.85 -25.96
C LEU A 1 33.35 20.78 -24.50
N ILE A 2 32.35 19.97 -24.18
CA ILE A 2 31.92 19.73 -22.80
C ILE A 2 32.81 18.60 -22.26
N SER A 3 33.48 18.80 -21.12
CA SER A 3 34.32 17.78 -20.48
C SER A 3 33.43 16.75 -19.78
N LEU A 4 33.63 15.46 -20.07
CA LEU A 4 32.87 14.37 -19.47
C LEU A 4 33.16 14.18 -17.96
N ASP A 5 34.26 14.75 -17.47
CA ASP A 5 34.72 14.62 -16.08
C ASP A 5 33.82 15.31 -15.04
N ASN A 6 32.80 16.06 -15.48
CA ASN A 6 31.82 16.74 -14.62
C ASN A 6 30.38 16.21 -14.81
N LEU A 7 30.21 14.99 -15.27
CA LEU A 7 28.91 14.32 -15.28
C LEU A 7 28.62 13.76 -13.90
N ASN A 8 27.84 14.49 -13.09
CA ASN A 8 27.21 13.92 -11.91
C ASN A 8 25.95 13.19 -12.34
N GLU A 9 25.91 11.87 -12.12
CA GLU A 9 24.69 11.08 -12.24
C GLU A 9 23.70 11.59 -11.18
N ILE A 10 22.53 12.05 -11.62
CA ILE A 10 21.47 12.45 -10.69
C ILE A 10 20.90 11.16 -10.14
N GLU A 11 21.18 10.84 -8.88
CA GLU A 11 20.45 9.77 -8.20
C GLU A 11 18.96 10.10 -8.25
N GLU A 12 18.18 9.21 -8.86
CA GLU A 12 16.73 9.36 -8.94
C GLU A 12 16.17 9.41 -7.51
N GLY A 13 15.75 10.61 -7.09
CA GLY A 13 15.26 10.84 -5.75
C GLY A 13 14.03 9.99 -5.45
N ALA A 14 13.79 9.67 -4.18
CA ALA A 14 12.60 8.91 -3.79
C ALA A 14 11.31 9.59 -4.29
N GLU A 15 10.57 8.92 -5.16
CA GLU A 15 9.21 9.34 -5.48
C GLU A 15 8.32 9.01 -4.29
N LEU A 16 7.88 10.02 -3.55
CA LEU A 16 6.97 9.82 -2.41
C LEU A 16 5.51 10.07 -2.82
N ASP A 17 4.60 9.30 -2.28
CA ASP A 17 3.18 9.53 -2.42
C ASP A 17 2.64 10.57 -1.40
N SER A 18 1.33 10.83 -1.42
CA SER A 18 0.69 11.80 -0.51
C SER A 18 0.78 11.41 0.98
N TYR A 19 1.19 10.18 1.28
CA TYR A 19 1.37 9.65 2.62
C TYR A 19 2.86 9.48 2.98
N GLY A 20 3.78 9.88 2.10
CA GLY A 20 5.22 9.79 2.32
C GLY A 20 5.82 8.41 2.03
N PHE A 21 5.11 7.51 1.35
CA PHE A 21 5.62 6.19 0.95
C PHE A 21 6.40 6.27 -0.36
N ASN A 22 7.60 5.67 -0.39
CA ASN A 22 8.39 5.58 -1.61
C ASN A 22 7.75 4.59 -2.59
N ARG A 23 7.33 5.09 -3.76
CA ARG A 23 6.60 4.32 -4.77
C ARG A 23 7.43 3.74 -5.91
N MET A 24 8.74 4.00 -5.95
CA MET A 24 9.56 3.61 -7.11
C MET A 24 9.52 2.10 -7.39
N ASN A 25 9.47 1.29 -6.33
CA ASN A 25 9.50 -0.17 -6.43
C ASN A 25 8.20 -0.86 -5.99
N LEU A 26 7.10 -0.10 -5.93
CA LEU A 26 5.81 -0.62 -5.48
C LEU A 26 4.79 -0.65 -6.62
N ASP A 27 4.02 -1.72 -6.67
CA ASP A 27 2.74 -1.77 -7.35
C ASP A 27 1.68 -1.22 -6.39
N ILE A 28 1.02 -0.13 -6.81
CA ILE A 28 0.02 0.57 -6.02
C ILE A 28 -1.35 0.23 -6.57
N GLU A 29 -2.20 -0.33 -5.72
CA GLU A 29 -3.62 -0.52 -6.01
C GLU A 29 -4.44 0.48 -5.21
N GLU A 30 -5.21 1.32 -5.90
CA GLU A 30 -6.21 2.18 -5.29
C GLU A 30 -7.60 1.58 -5.42
N GLY A 31 -8.34 1.54 -4.31
CA GLY A 31 -9.69 1.02 -4.30
C GLY A 31 -10.63 1.82 -3.41
N ARG A 32 -11.90 1.44 -3.46
CA ARG A 32 -12.95 2.01 -2.61
C ARG A 32 -13.75 0.90 -1.96
N VAL A 33 -14.01 1.05 -0.68
CA VAL A 33 -14.82 0.11 0.10
C VAL A 33 -16.20 -0.01 -0.54
N LYS A 34 -16.60 -1.22 -0.91
CA LYS A 34 -17.93 -1.51 -1.49
C LYS A 34 -19.00 -1.57 -0.40
N ARG A 35 -20.27 -1.55 -0.81
CA ARG A 35 -21.39 -1.72 0.13
C ARG A 35 -21.28 -3.09 0.81
N ASN A 36 -21.41 -3.13 2.13
CA ASN A 36 -21.31 -4.33 2.97
C ASN A 36 -19.93 -5.02 2.92
N GLU A 37 -18.88 -4.33 2.48
CA GLU A 37 -17.53 -4.87 2.46
C GLU A 37 -16.83 -4.62 3.80
N SER A 38 -16.23 -5.67 4.36
CA SER A 38 -15.47 -5.60 5.60
C SER A 38 -13.97 -5.55 5.30
N LEU A 39 -13.16 -5.13 6.28
CA LEU A 39 -11.70 -5.17 6.16
C LEU A 39 -11.20 -6.58 5.80
N TYR A 40 -11.84 -7.60 6.35
CA TYR A 40 -11.48 -8.99 6.07
C TYR A 40 -11.61 -9.32 4.57
N ILE A 41 -12.72 -8.90 3.94
CA ILE A 41 -12.95 -9.15 2.51
C ILE A 41 -11.91 -8.43 1.67
N ILE A 42 -11.65 -7.14 1.98
CA ILE A 42 -10.65 -6.33 1.25
C ILE A 42 -9.26 -6.97 1.33
N LEU A 43 -8.81 -7.33 2.53
CA LEU A 43 -7.48 -7.91 2.72
C LEU A 43 -7.37 -9.29 2.07
N ARG A 44 -8.42 -10.12 2.15
CA ARG A 44 -8.43 -11.43 1.51
C ARG A 44 -8.37 -11.32 -0.01
N ASP A 45 -9.10 -10.37 -0.60
CA ASP A 45 -9.09 -10.12 -2.05
C ASP A 45 -7.74 -9.51 -2.53
N LEU A 46 -6.96 -8.96 -1.61
CA LEU A 46 -5.55 -8.57 -1.79
C LEU A 46 -4.56 -9.71 -1.47
N ASP A 47 -5.03 -10.95 -1.44
CA ASP A 47 -4.26 -12.18 -1.16
C ASP A 47 -3.63 -12.27 0.25
N VAL A 48 -4.10 -11.48 1.21
CA VAL A 48 -3.63 -11.58 2.60
C VAL A 48 -4.24 -12.81 3.26
N SER A 49 -3.39 -13.67 3.83
CA SER A 49 -3.83 -14.91 4.46
C SER A 49 -4.79 -14.67 5.64
N PRO A 50 -5.76 -15.57 5.91
CA PRO A 50 -6.65 -15.44 7.07
C PRO A 50 -5.92 -15.32 8.41
N GLN A 51 -4.79 -16.01 8.56
CA GLN A 51 -3.95 -15.94 9.76
C GLN A 51 -3.36 -14.53 9.94
N THR A 52 -2.81 -13.96 8.88
CA THR A 52 -2.28 -12.58 8.90
C THR A 52 -3.39 -11.57 9.18
N ILE A 53 -4.58 -11.74 8.61
CA ILE A 53 -5.74 -10.88 8.89
C ILE A 53 -6.14 -10.95 10.37
N TYR A 54 -6.12 -12.14 10.97
CA TYR A 54 -6.38 -12.31 12.40
C TYR A 54 -5.35 -11.54 13.24
N GLU A 55 -4.07 -11.67 12.92
CA GLU A 55 -2.99 -10.96 13.61
C GLU A 55 -3.10 -9.44 13.49
N ILE A 56 -3.44 -8.93 12.31
CA ILE A 56 -3.70 -7.49 12.08
C ILE A 56 -4.81 -7.01 13.02
N ASN A 57 -5.95 -7.70 13.05
CA ASN A 57 -7.08 -7.30 13.90
C ASN A 57 -6.70 -7.33 15.38
N LYS A 58 -5.90 -8.30 15.83
CA LYS A 58 -5.42 -8.39 17.21
C LYS A 58 -4.48 -7.26 17.57
N LYS A 59 -3.49 -6.97 16.71
CA LYS A 59 -2.52 -5.88 16.95
C LYS A 59 -3.17 -4.50 16.88
N SER A 60 -4.23 -4.36 16.09
CA SER A 60 -4.92 -3.09 15.90
C SER A 60 -6.07 -2.86 16.88
N GLU A 61 -6.32 -3.79 17.81
CA GLU A 61 -7.42 -3.70 18.77
C GLU A 61 -7.32 -2.40 19.60
N GLY A 62 -8.43 -1.65 19.69
CA GLY A 62 -8.47 -0.35 20.35
C GLY A 62 -7.90 0.83 19.56
N ILE A 63 -7.03 0.58 18.58
CA ILE A 63 -6.40 1.62 17.73
C ILE A 63 -7.20 1.83 16.45
N PHE A 64 -7.51 0.74 15.74
CA PHE A 64 -8.28 0.75 14.50
C PHE A 64 -9.56 -0.08 14.64
N ARG A 65 -10.69 0.55 14.32
CA ARG A 65 -12.00 -0.10 14.38
C ARG A 65 -12.42 -0.52 12.97
N SER A 66 -12.07 -1.74 12.58
CA SER A 66 -12.33 -2.29 11.23
C SER A 66 -13.82 -2.31 10.86
N ASN A 67 -14.71 -2.39 11.85
CA ASN A 67 -16.16 -2.30 11.66
C ASN A 67 -16.69 -0.88 11.31
N ARG A 68 -15.83 0.14 11.31
CA ARG A 68 -16.20 1.53 10.97
C ARG A 68 -15.94 1.92 9.53
N LEU A 69 -15.38 1.01 8.72
CA LEU A 69 -15.21 1.25 7.29
C LEU A 69 -16.54 1.66 6.64
N LYS A 70 -16.49 2.73 5.85
CA LYS A 70 -17.67 3.28 5.18
C LYS A 70 -17.63 2.96 3.69
N PRO A 71 -18.77 2.58 3.07
CA PRO A 71 -18.83 2.48 1.62
C PRO A 71 -18.35 3.77 0.95
N GLY A 72 -17.56 3.62 -0.12
CA GLY A 72 -16.93 4.72 -0.85
C GLY A 72 -15.64 5.24 -0.23
N GLN A 73 -15.27 4.83 0.99
CA GLN A 73 -14.00 5.20 1.60
C GLN A 73 -12.84 4.68 0.75
N ARG A 74 -11.87 5.56 0.46
CA ARG A 74 -10.68 5.20 -0.32
C ARG A 74 -9.74 4.34 0.52
N TYR A 75 -9.14 3.34 -0.09
CA TYR A 75 -7.99 2.61 0.44
C TYR A 75 -6.89 2.54 -0.62
N ILE A 76 -5.66 2.34 -0.16
CA ILE A 76 -4.48 2.12 -1.00
C ILE A 76 -3.78 0.88 -0.47
N ALA A 77 -3.42 -0.02 -1.37
CA ALA A 77 -2.59 -1.17 -1.08
C ALA A 77 -1.27 -1.04 -1.84
N TYR A 78 -0.17 -1.29 -1.13
CA TYR A 78 1.17 -1.30 -1.69
C TYR A 78 1.64 -2.75 -1.76
N ARG A 79 2.21 -3.14 -2.90
CA ARG A 79 2.83 -4.44 -3.10
C ARG A 79 4.21 -4.25 -3.68
N ASP A 80 5.16 -5.08 -3.29
CA ASP A 80 6.48 -5.08 -3.94
C ASP A 80 6.35 -5.53 -5.39
N LYS A 81 6.97 -4.80 -6.31
CA LYS A 81 7.02 -5.17 -7.72
C LYS A 81 7.60 -6.58 -7.88
N GLY A 82 6.83 -7.47 -8.51
CA GLY A 82 7.26 -8.84 -8.77
C GLY A 82 7.00 -9.83 -7.63
N SER A 83 6.36 -9.42 -6.54
CA SER A 83 5.78 -10.35 -5.58
C SER A 83 4.62 -11.10 -6.25
N LYS A 84 4.89 -12.31 -6.76
CA LYS A 84 3.85 -13.24 -7.22
C LYS A 84 3.31 -13.99 -6.01
N THR A 85 1.98 -14.09 -5.95
CA THR A 85 1.23 -14.99 -5.07
C THR A 85 1.60 -16.45 -5.32
#